data_AF-A0A7C9GKB3-F1
#
_entry.id   AF-A0A7C9GKB3-F1
#
_cell.length_a   1.000
_cell.length_b   1.000
_cell.length_c   1.000
_cell.angle_alpha   90.00
_cell.angle_beta   90.00
_cell.angle_gamma   90.00
#
_symmetry.space_group_name_H-M   'P 1'
#
loop_
_entity.id
_entity.type
_entity.pdbx_description
1 polymer ?
#
loop_
_entity_poly.entity_id
_entity_poly.type
_entity_poly.pdbx_seq_one_letter_code
_entity_poly.pdbx_strand_id
1 'polypeptide(L)'
;MWSSTKIIITYSVIFNSLRMLIGATSSIYLLSKGVSLVDLGLMKTMQASVFFILDIPTSYLADRISRKYAIAISVFFGGAWLVLTGVSSNLYGFYLAEFFNAISLTIIGGTYNSYLIDVYRSEGGKDTHRILGINGKYHYMSMAIAAMIGAAIGRAGFHFVFNLIKDKLATKFS
;
A
#
# COMPACT_ATOMS: atom_id res chain seq x y z
N MET A 1 22.24 -9.54 18.91
CA MET A 1 21.97 -8.91 17.59
C MET A 1 20.79 -9.62 16.96
N TRP A 2 19.79 -8.89 16.45
CA TRP A 2 18.73 -9.51 15.64
C TRP A 2 19.32 -10.03 14.32
N SER A 3 18.83 -11.18 13.84
CA SER A 3 19.23 -11.67 12.51
C SER A 3 18.60 -10.76 11.44
N SER A 4 19.33 -10.53 10.36
CA SER A 4 18.93 -9.74 9.20
C SER A 4 17.59 -10.22 8.63
N THR A 5 17.33 -11.53 8.67
CA THR A 5 16.03 -12.12 8.28
C THR A 5 14.87 -11.55 9.09
N LYS A 6 15.01 -11.45 10.42
CA LYS A 6 13.93 -10.90 11.27
C LYS A 6 13.67 -9.43 10.97
N ILE A 7 14.72 -8.65 10.69
CA ILE A 7 14.61 -7.24 10.33
C ILE A 7 13.79 -7.08 9.05
N ILE A 8 14.02 -7.92 8.04
CA ILE A 8 13.28 -7.87 6.76
C ILE A 8 11.80 -8.23 6.95
N ILE A 9 11.52 -9.26 7.76
CA ILE A 9 10.12 -9.64 8.08
C ILE A 9 9.42 -8.51 8.82
N THR A 10 10.05 -7.91 9.82
CA THR A 10 9.48 -6.77 10.55
C THR A 10 9.25 -5.57 9.64
N TYR A 11 10.19 -5.27 8.74
CA TYR A 11 10.03 -4.24 7.73
C TYR A 11 8.78 -4.47 6.85
N SER A 12 8.56 -5.69 6.36
CA SER A 12 7.37 -6.04 5.58
C SER A 12 6.09 -5.87 6.36
N VAL A 13 6.07 -6.33 7.61
CA VAL A 13 4.92 -6.16 8.51
C VAL A 13 4.56 -4.68 8.65
N ILE A 14 5.55 -3.82 8.94
CA ILE A 14 5.32 -2.38 9.13
C ILE A 14 4.85 -1.72 7.83
N PHE A 15 5.54 -1.96 6.72
CA PHE A 15 5.22 -1.36 5.42
C PHE A 15 3.80 -1.72 4.97
N ASN A 16 3.43 -3.00 5.04
CA ASN A 16 2.12 -3.47 4.61
C ASN A 16 1.01 -3.03 5.57
N SER A 17 1.25 -3.00 6.88
CA SER A 17 0.27 -2.48 7.84
C SER A 17 -0.02 -0.99 7.62
N LEU A 18 1.01 -0.15 7.47
CA LEU A 18 0.81 1.28 7.18
C LEU A 18 0.02 1.50 5.89
N ARG A 19 0.40 0.77 4.84
CA ARG A 19 -0.30 0.82 3.56
C ARG A 19 -1.75 0.38 3.68
N MET A 20 -2.04 -0.70 4.40
CA MET A 20 -3.39 -1.26 4.50
C MET A 20 -4.32 -0.40 5.39
N LEU A 21 -3.78 0.28 6.39
CA LEU A 21 -4.52 1.26 7.19
C LEU A 21 -5.16 2.35 6.30
N ILE A 22 -4.40 2.82 5.30
CA ILE A 22 -4.84 3.85 4.35
C ILE A 22 -5.64 3.21 3.21
N GLY A 23 -5.21 2.05 2.72
CA GLY A 23 -5.89 1.27 1.68
C GLY A 23 -7.36 1.00 2.01
N ALA A 24 -7.66 0.65 3.27
CA ALA A 24 -9.02 0.37 3.74
C ALA A 24 -9.99 1.56 3.60
N THR A 25 -9.49 2.79 3.63
CA THR A 25 -10.33 4.01 3.55
C THR A 25 -10.13 4.80 2.26
N SER A 26 -9.06 4.52 1.50
CA SER A 26 -8.65 5.24 0.30
C SER A 26 -9.75 5.39 -0.75
N SER A 27 -10.44 4.30 -1.11
CA SER A 27 -11.53 4.36 -2.09
C SER A 27 -12.67 5.25 -1.61
N ILE A 28 -13.02 5.19 -0.31
CA ILE A 28 -14.09 6.00 0.25
C ILE A 28 -13.67 7.48 0.32
N TYR A 29 -12.40 7.76 0.64
CA TYR A 29 -11.85 9.10 0.59
C TYR A 29 -11.94 9.70 -0.82
N LEU A 30 -11.56 8.95 -1.86
CA LEU A 30 -11.66 9.41 -3.26
C LEU A 30 -13.11 9.72 -3.64
N LEU A 31 -14.05 8.83 -3.30
CA LEU A 31 -15.49 9.08 -3.50
C LEU A 31 -15.95 10.35 -2.76
N SER A 32 -15.49 10.58 -1.53
CA SER A 32 -15.80 11.80 -0.75
C SER A 32 -15.27 13.08 -1.39
N LYS A 33 -14.21 12.98 -2.21
CA LYS A 33 -13.60 14.07 -2.98
C LYS A 33 -14.29 14.32 -4.33
N GLY A 34 -15.37 13.60 -4.62
CA GLY A 34 -16.15 13.74 -5.85
C GLY A 34 -15.65 12.89 -7.02
N VAL A 35 -14.73 11.94 -6.79
CA VAL A 35 -14.35 10.95 -7.80
C VAL A 35 -15.53 10.02 -8.04
N SER A 36 -15.88 9.76 -9.30
CA SER A 36 -16.97 8.85 -9.63
C SER A 36 -16.58 7.38 -9.44
N LEU A 37 -17.56 6.49 -9.28
CA LEU A 37 -17.28 5.05 -9.24
C LEU A 37 -16.66 4.53 -10.54
N VAL A 38 -17.03 5.14 -11.68
CA VAL A 38 -16.48 4.79 -13.01
C VAL A 38 -15.01 5.17 -13.07
N ASP A 39 -14.66 6.39 -12.65
CA ASP A 39 -13.27 6.85 -12.60
C ASP A 39 -12.43 5.99 -11.65
N LEU A 40 -12.97 5.67 -10.47
CA LEU A 40 -12.29 4.78 -9.53
C LEU A 40 -12.00 3.40 -10.18
N GLY A 41 -12.97 2.86 -10.94
CA GLY A 41 -12.78 1.64 -11.72
C GLY A 41 -11.67 1.78 -12.76
N LEU A 42 -11.66 2.87 -13.53
CA LEU A 42 -10.63 3.16 -14.53
C LEU A 42 -9.23 3.29 -13.91
N MET A 43 -9.12 3.89 -12.72
CA MET A 43 -7.86 3.95 -11.98
C MET A 43 -7.35 2.56 -11.60
N LYS A 44 -8.24 1.64 -11.21
CA LYS A 44 -7.88 0.24 -10.94
C LYS A 44 -7.52 -0.52 -12.20
N THR A 45 -8.18 -0.26 -13.31
CA THR A 45 -7.80 -0.80 -14.63
C THR A 45 -6.40 -0.31 -15.03
N MET A 46 -6.12 1.00 -14.90
CA MET A 46 -4.79 1.56 -15.15
C MET A 46 -3.73 0.88 -14.27
N GLN A 47 -4.00 0.72 -12.98
CA GLN A 47 -3.10 0.02 -12.06
C GLN A 47 -2.83 -1.43 -12.52
N ALA A 48 -3.86 -2.17 -12.93
CA ALA A 48 -3.70 -3.53 -13.46
C ALA A 48 -2.88 -3.56 -14.76
N SER A 49 -3.07 -2.59 -15.66
CA SER A 49 -2.25 -2.46 -16.87
C SER A 49 -0.79 -2.18 -16.54
N VAL A 50 -0.52 -1.31 -15.57
CA VAL A 50 0.84 -1.03 -15.10
C VAL A 50 1.47 -2.29 -14.52
N PHE A 51 0.75 -3.07 -13.71
CA PHE A 51 1.24 -4.35 -13.23
C PHE A 51 1.63 -5.26 -14.40
N PHE A 52 0.72 -5.47 -15.34
CA PHE A 52 0.96 -6.34 -16.48
C PHE A 52 2.21 -5.94 -17.29
N ILE A 53 2.40 -4.63 -17.52
CA ILE A 53 3.52 -4.12 -18.33
C ILE A 53 4.83 -4.14 -17.53
N LEU A 54 4.80 -3.76 -16.25
CA LEU A 54 6.01 -3.50 -15.47
C LEU A 54 6.46 -4.68 -14.61
N ASP A 55 5.64 -5.72 -14.38
CA ASP A 55 6.01 -6.82 -13.47
C ASP A 55 7.27 -7.55 -13.94
N ILE A 56 7.33 -7.92 -15.22
CA ILE A 56 8.51 -8.59 -15.79
C ILE A 56 9.73 -7.65 -15.85
N PRO A 57 9.64 -6.42 -16.41
CA PRO A 57 10.78 -5.51 -16.47
C PRO A 57 11.34 -5.10 -15.10
N THR A 58 10.47 -4.82 -14.13
CA THR A 58 10.90 -4.36 -12.80
C THR A 58 11.55 -5.48 -12.00
N SER A 59 11.04 -6.71 -12.12
CA SER A 59 11.66 -7.90 -11.52
C SER A 59 13.06 -8.13 -12.10
N TYR A 60 13.22 -8.05 -13.42
CA TYR A 60 14.54 -8.15 -14.07
C TYR A 60 15.48 -7.02 -13.64
N LEU A 61 14.99 -5.78 -13.60
CA LEU A 61 15.80 -4.63 -13.19
C LEU A 61 16.28 -4.76 -11.75
N ALA A 62 15.44 -5.24 -10.84
CA ALA A 62 15.77 -5.44 -9.43
C ALA A 62 16.92 -6.44 -9.23
N ASP A 63 17.02 -7.46 -10.08
CA ASP A 63 18.14 -8.40 -10.07
C ASP A 63 19.45 -7.76 -10.54
N ARG A 64 19.40 -6.71 -11.37
CA ARG A 64 20.59 -5.99 -11.88
C ARG A 64 21.09 -4.89 -10.94
N ILE A 65 20.20 -4.12 -10.32
CA ILE A 65 20.55 -2.94 -9.49
C ILE A 65 20.70 -3.27 -8.00
N SER A 66 20.61 -4.55 -7.63
CA SER A 66 20.44 -5.08 -6.27
C SER A 66 19.04 -4.89 -5.69
N ARG A 67 18.50 -6.00 -5.20
CA ARG A 67 17.14 -6.13 -4.66
C ARG A 67 16.86 -5.20 -3.49
N LYS A 68 17.89 -4.89 -2.67
CA LYS A 68 17.77 -3.93 -1.56
C LYS A 68 17.41 -2.51 -2.06
N TYR A 69 18.05 -2.06 -3.14
CA TYR A 69 17.79 -0.74 -3.71
C TYR A 69 16.43 -0.69 -4.39
N ALA A 70 16.04 -1.75 -5.11
CA ALA A 70 14.70 -1.87 -5.69
C ALA A 70 13.60 -1.77 -4.61
N ILE A 71 13.77 -2.43 -3.45
CA ILE A 71 12.86 -2.29 -2.31
C ILE A 71 12.83 -0.85 -1.77
N ALA A 72 13.97 -0.16 -1.69
CA ALA A 72 13.97 1.24 -1.25
C ALA A 72 13.23 2.17 -2.22
N ILE A 73 13.40 1.94 -3.53
CA ILE A 73 12.70 2.68 -4.59
C ILE A 73 11.19 2.42 -4.53
N SER A 74 10.77 1.19 -4.25
CA SER A 74 9.34 0.89 -4.10
C SER A 74 8.70 1.62 -2.91
N VAL A 75 9.42 1.76 -1.80
CA VAL A 75 8.97 2.57 -0.64
C VAL A 75 8.82 4.03 -1.02
N PHE A 76 9.79 4.58 -1.76
CA PHE A 76 9.72 5.97 -2.21
C PHE A 76 8.46 6.22 -3.03
N PHE A 77 8.15 5.35 -3.99
CA PHE A 77 6.91 5.46 -4.78
C PHE A 77 5.64 5.25 -3.94
N GLY A 78 5.67 4.36 -2.94
CA GLY A 78 4.57 4.18 -2.01
C GLY A 78 4.32 5.42 -1.14
N GLY A 79 5.39 6.06 -0.67
CA GLY A 79 5.32 7.34 0.04
C GLY A 79 4.79 8.47 -0.84
N ALA A 80 5.25 8.56 -2.09
CA ALA A 80 4.75 9.52 -3.07
C ALA A 80 3.24 9.34 -3.31
N TRP A 81 2.75 8.10 -3.42
CA TRP A 81 1.31 7.81 -3.49
C TRP A 81 0.54 8.37 -2.28
N LEU A 82 1.03 8.16 -1.06
CA LEU A 82 0.38 8.66 0.15
C LEU A 82 0.30 10.20 0.17
N VAL A 83 1.40 10.86 -0.16
CA VAL A 83 1.46 12.34 -0.19
C VAL A 83 0.54 12.89 -1.28
N LEU A 84 0.61 12.34 -2.50
CA LEU A 84 -0.21 12.80 -3.61
C LEU A 84 -1.70 12.57 -3.35
N THR A 85 -2.07 11.42 -2.78
CA THR A 85 -3.47 11.15 -2.42
C THR A 85 -3.99 12.13 -1.37
N GLY A 86 -3.16 12.51 -0.40
CA GLY A 86 -3.55 13.46 0.66
C GLY A 86 -3.67 14.91 0.20
N VAL A 87 -2.79 15.36 -0.71
CA VAL A 87 -2.72 16.76 -1.16
C VAL A 87 -3.58 17.02 -2.41
N SER A 88 -3.85 16.01 -3.22
CA SER A 88 -4.61 16.19 -4.46
C SER A 88 -6.06 16.56 -4.20
N SER A 89 -6.57 17.48 -5.01
CA SER A 89 -7.96 17.94 -5.00
C SER A 89 -8.66 17.74 -6.35
N ASN A 90 -7.96 17.22 -7.35
CA ASN A 90 -8.46 17.01 -8.71
C ASN A 90 -8.26 15.56 -9.16
N LEU A 91 -9.03 15.16 -10.16
CA LEU A 91 -9.06 13.79 -10.67
C LEU A 91 -7.68 13.34 -11.18
N TYR A 92 -7.00 14.17 -11.96
CA TYR A 92 -5.69 13.85 -12.54
C TYR A 92 -4.61 13.59 -11.47
N GLY A 93 -4.62 14.35 -10.38
CA GLY A 93 -3.73 14.16 -9.23
C GLY A 93 -3.94 12.79 -8.58
N PHE A 94 -5.19 12.33 -8.48
CA PHE A 94 -5.49 10.99 -7.99
C PHE A 94 -5.03 9.90 -8.97
N TYR A 95 -5.19 10.08 -10.28
CA TYR A 95 -4.66 9.14 -11.28
C TYR A 95 -3.14 9.02 -11.16
N LEU A 96 -2.44 10.15 -11.03
CA LEU A 96 -1.00 10.18 -10.83
C LEU A 96 -0.60 9.48 -9.52
N ALA A 97 -1.35 9.70 -8.44
CA ALA A 97 -1.13 9.01 -7.18
C ALA A 97 -1.27 7.48 -7.34
N GLU A 98 -2.36 7.00 -7.95
CA GLU A 98 -2.58 5.56 -8.20
C GLU A 98 -1.56 4.96 -9.16
N PHE A 99 -0.97 5.76 -10.06
CA PHE A 99 0.13 5.33 -10.93
C PHE A 99 1.41 5.06 -10.12
N PHE A 100 1.80 5.97 -9.21
CA PHE A 100 2.92 5.73 -8.30
C PHE A 100 2.67 4.55 -7.36
N ASN A 101 1.43 4.41 -6.91
CA ASN A 101 0.99 3.25 -6.14
C ASN A 101 1.24 1.94 -6.90
N ALA A 102 0.90 1.94 -8.18
CA ALA A 102 1.05 0.78 -9.04
C ALA A 102 2.53 0.40 -9.18
N ILE A 103 3.41 1.36 -9.50
CA ILE A 103 4.86 1.12 -9.61
C ILE A 103 5.44 0.56 -8.31
N SER A 104 5.07 1.15 -7.16
CA SER A 104 5.50 0.68 -5.84
C SER A 104 5.16 -0.79 -5.62
N LEU A 105 3.90 -1.16 -5.87
CA LEU A 105 3.40 -2.52 -5.69
C LEU A 105 4.05 -3.53 -6.62
N THR A 106 4.28 -3.17 -7.89
CA THR A 106 4.93 -4.05 -8.85
C THR A 106 6.35 -4.40 -8.40
N ILE A 107 7.15 -3.39 -8.05
CA ILE A 107 8.54 -3.60 -7.64
C ILE A 107 8.60 -4.46 -6.38
N ILE A 108 7.78 -4.15 -5.36
CA ILE A 108 7.82 -4.89 -4.10
C ILE A 108 7.31 -6.32 -4.26
N GLY A 109 6.29 -6.54 -5.10
CA GLY A 109 5.71 -7.85 -5.38
C GLY A 109 6.71 -8.83 -5.95
N GLY A 110 7.49 -8.41 -6.95
CA GLY A 110 8.52 -9.25 -7.59
C GLY A 110 9.82 -9.39 -6.79
N THR A 111 10.19 -8.38 -6.00
CA THR A 111 11.53 -8.31 -5.40
C THR A 111 11.60 -8.82 -3.96
N TYR A 112 10.54 -8.60 -3.16
CA TYR A 112 10.62 -8.77 -1.71
C TYR A 112 10.87 -10.20 -1.26
N ASN A 113 10.08 -11.16 -1.76
CA ASN A 113 10.21 -12.57 -1.35
C ASN A 113 11.58 -13.13 -1.75
N SER A 114 12.06 -12.74 -2.93
CA SER A 114 13.36 -13.13 -3.45
C SER A 114 14.50 -12.59 -2.57
N TYR A 115 14.42 -11.33 -2.13
CA TYR A 115 15.38 -10.75 -1.19
C TYR A 115 15.34 -11.40 0.20
N LEU A 116 14.15 -11.71 0.72
CA LEU A 116 13.99 -12.42 1.99
C LEU A 116 14.65 -13.80 1.94
N ILE A 117 14.49 -14.54 0.83
CA ILE A 117 15.14 -15.83 0.62
C ILE A 117 16.67 -15.68 0.60
N ASP A 118 17.20 -14.71 -0.14
CA ASP A 118 18.65 -14.50 -0.26
C ASP A 118 19.28 -14.25 1.11
N VAL A 119 18.67 -13.36 1.90
CA VAL A 119 19.17 -13.04 3.24
C VAL A 119 19.04 -14.23 4.18
N TYR A 120 17.93 -14.95 4.14
CA TYR A 120 17.76 -16.15 4.96
C TYR A 120 18.80 -17.24 4.63
N ARG A 121 19.09 -17.44 3.34
CA ARG A 121 20.13 -18.38 2.89
C ARG A 121 21.53 -17.93 3.30
N SER A 122 21.82 -16.63 3.25
CA SER A 122 23.10 -16.08 3.69
C SER A 122 23.36 -16.29 5.20
N GLU A 123 22.29 -16.42 6.00
CA GLU A 123 22.35 -16.75 7.42
C GLU A 123 22.39 -18.28 7.70
N GLY A 124 22.55 -19.11 6.66
CA GLY A 124 22.58 -20.58 6.76
C GLY A 124 21.20 -21.25 6.75
N GLY A 125 20.13 -20.50 6.48
CA GLY A 125 18.77 -21.02 6.37
C GLY A 125 18.54 -21.84 5.10
N LYS A 126 17.98 -23.05 5.26
CA LYS A 126 17.71 -23.98 4.14
C LYS A 126 16.23 -24.06 3.76
N ASP A 127 15.33 -23.87 4.72
CA ASP A 127 13.89 -24.04 4.54
C ASP A 127 13.21 -22.73 4.10
N THR A 128 13.23 -22.49 2.78
CA THR A 128 12.63 -21.28 2.19
C THR A 128 11.10 -21.28 2.28
N HIS A 129 10.47 -22.45 2.26
CA HIS A 129 9.01 -22.54 2.37
C HIS A 129 8.53 -22.11 3.76
N ARG A 130 9.22 -22.57 4.81
CA ARG A 130 8.90 -22.18 6.18
C ARG A 130 9.06 -20.68 6.41
N ILE A 131 10.14 -20.06 5.94
CA ILE A 131 10.36 -18.63 6.18
C ILE A 131 9.34 -17.76 5.41
N LEU A 132 8.98 -18.14 4.18
CA LEU A 132 7.91 -17.49 3.43
C LEU A 132 6.55 -17.66 4.11
N GLY A 133 6.25 -18.85 4.64
CA GLY A 133 5.03 -19.11 5.40
C GLY A 133 4.95 -18.29 6.68
N ILE A 134 6.05 -18.17 7.42
CA ILE A 134 6.15 -17.32 8.62
C ILE A 134 5.94 -15.85 8.23
N ASN A 135 6.62 -15.37 7.20
CA ASN A 135 6.44 -14.00 6.69
C ASN A 135 4.98 -13.76 6.28
N GLY A 136 4.39 -14.66 5.50
CA GLY A 136 3.00 -14.56 5.06
C GLY A 136 2.03 -14.51 6.23
N LYS A 137 2.21 -15.37 7.25
CA LYS A 137 1.38 -15.35 8.47
C LYS A 137 1.40 -14.00 9.15
N TYR A 138 2.60 -13.47 9.47
CA TYR A 138 2.71 -12.19 10.15
C TYR A 138 2.20 -11.03 9.29
N HIS A 139 2.50 -11.05 8.00
CA HIS A 139 2.07 -10.06 7.02
C HIS A 139 0.53 -9.99 6.93
N TYR A 140 -0.17 -11.10 6.76
CA TYR A 140 -1.63 -11.09 6.64
C TYR A 140 -2.33 -10.76 7.96
N MET A 141 -1.81 -11.25 9.10
CA MET A 141 -2.33 -10.89 10.42
C MET A 141 -2.20 -9.38 10.68
N SER A 142 -1.05 -8.80 10.36
CA SER A 142 -0.82 -7.37 10.59
C SER A 142 -1.63 -6.49 9.65
N MET A 143 -1.88 -6.93 8.42
CA MET A 143 -2.78 -6.26 7.48
C MET A 143 -4.23 -6.29 7.96
N ALA A 144 -4.70 -7.42 8.48
CA ALA A 144 -6.07 -7.54 9.00
C ALA A 144 -6.29 -6.57 10.18
N ILE A 145 -5.37 -6.54 11.14
CA ILE A 145 -5.44 -5.61 12.28
C ILE A 145 -5.39 -4.16 11.80
N ALA A 146 -4.46 -3.82 10.90
CA ALA A 146 -4.33 -2.47 10.36
C ALA A 146 -5.56 -2.03 9.57
N ALA A 147 -6.18 -2.93 8.79
CA ALA A 147 -7.41 -2.67 8.06
C ALA A 147 -8.57 -2.39 9.02
N MET A 148 -8.71 -3.17 10.10
CA MET A 148 -9.74 -2.93 11.12
C MET A 148 -9.57 -1.57 11.80
N ILE A 149 -8.33 -1.21 12.17
CA ILE A 149 -8.02 0.09 12.76
C ILE A 149 -8.31 1.22 11.75
N GLY A 150 -7.85 1.08 10.51
CA GLY A 150 -8.10 2.04 9.43
C GLY A 150 -9.59 2.26 9.19
N ALA A 151 -10.38 1.18 9.14
CA ALA A 151 -11.83 1.25 9.00
C ALA A 151 -12.51 1.95 10.19
N ALA A 152 -12.07 1.68 11.43
CA ALA A 152 -12.58 2.33 12.63
C ALA A 152 -12.30 3.85 12.60
N ILE A 153 -11.10 4.26 12.22
CA ILE A 153 -10.72 5.67 12.04
C ILE A 153 -11.57 6.32 10.94
N GLY A 154 -11.72 5.65 9.80
CA GLY A 154 -12.56 6.11 8.70
C GLY A 154 -13.99 6.36 9.17
N ARG A 155 -14.60 5.41 9.87
CA ARG A 155 -15.97 5.54 10.42
C ARG A 155 -16.10 6.73 11.38
N ALA A 156 -15.13 6.95 12.26
CA ALA A 156 -15.15 8.11 13.17
C ALA A 156 -15.11 9.44 12.40
N GLY A 157 -14.31 9.53 11.34
CA GLY A 157 -14.29 10.67 10.43
C GLY A 157 -15.64 10.90 9.72
N PHE A 158 -16.29 9.84 9.25
CA PHE A 158 -17.62 9.94 8.62
C PHE A 158 -18.71 10.43 9.59
N HIS A 159 -18.73 9.97 10.83
CA HIS A 159 -19.67 10.48 11.84
C HIS A 159 -19.48 11.97 12.12
N PHE A 160 -18.23 12.44 12.17
CA PHE A 160 -17.93 13.85 12.34
C PHE A 160 -18.44 14.71 11.16
N VAL A 161 -18.20 14.28 9.92
CA VAL A 161 -18.69 14.97 8.72
C VAL A 161 -20.22 14.97 8.65
N PHE A 162 -20.87 13.83 8.95
CA PHE A 162 -22.32 13.72 8.91
C PHE A 162 -22.98 14.61 9.98
N ASN A 163 -22.42 14.66 11.19
CA ASN A 163 -22.90 15.55 12.25
C ASN A 163 -22.73 17.04 11.88
N LEU A 164 -21.58 17.41 11.28
CA LEU A 164 -21.35 18.78 10.82
C LEU A 164 -22.35 19.23 9.74
N ILE A 165 -22.71 18.34 8.82
CA ILE A 165 -23.73 18.61 7.79
C ILE A 165 -25.11 18.75 8.42
N LYS A 166 -25.44 17.87 9.38
CA LYS A 166 -26.71 17.91 10.11
C LYS A 166 -26.87 19.20 10.92
N ASP A 167 -25.81 19.66 11.59
CA ASP A 167 -25.81 20.90 12.38
C ASP A 167 -25.94 22.15 11.49
N LYS A 168 -25.28 22.17 10.32
CA LYS A 168 -25.43 23.26 9.33
C LYS A 168 -26.82 23.30 8.68
N LEU A 169 -27.50 22.17 8.57
CA LEU A 169 -28.88 22.12 8.11
C LEU A 169 -29.85 22.58 9.21
N ALA A 170 -29.63 22.15 10.46
CA ALA A 170 -30.47 22.55 11.59
C ALA A 170 -30.48 24.07 11.83
N THR A 171 -29.34 24.74 11.66
CA THR A 171 -29.21 26.20 11.80
C THR A 171 -29.78 27.01 10.63
N LYS A 172 -30.07 26.36 9.49
CA LYS A 172 -30.64 27.02 8.31
C LYS A 172 -32.18 26.99 8.28
N PHE A 173 -32.79 26.21 9.19
CA PHE A 173 -34.24 26.04 9.32
C PHE A 173 -34.77 26.45 10.71
N SER A 174 -33.96 27.16 11.51
CA SER A 174 -34.34 27.84 12.75
C SER A 174 -34.24 29.35 12.59
#